data_AF-A0A7C1VDT3-F1
#
_entry.id   AF-A0A7C1VDT3-F1
#
_cell.length_a   1.000
_cell.length_b   1.000
_cell.length_c   1.000
_cell.angle_alpha   90.00
_cell.angle_beta   90.00
_cell.angle_gamma   90.00
#
_symmetry.space_group_name_H-M   'P 1'
#
loop_
_entity.id
_entity.type
_entity.pdbx_description
1 polymer ?
#
loop_
_entity_poly.entity_id
_entity_poly.type
_entity_poly.pdbx_seq_one_letter_code
_entity_poly.pdbx_strand_id
1 'polypeptide(L)' 'MFEKALEILPGANCGACGFPQCAAYLAAIMEGKVSINECKPGGAEVAEKLSGLLGIEEAAVLSPRWPGFSAVVE' A
#
# COMPACT_ATOMS: atom_id res chain seq x y z
N MET A 1 -11.80 -10.79 -0.03
CA MET A 1 -10.31 -10.75 -0.05
C MET A 1 -9.79 -9.44 0.53
N PHE A 2 -10.33 -8.30 0.08
CA PHE A 2 -10.00 -6.97 0.61
C PHE A 2 -10.07 -6.88 2.14
N GLU A 3 -11.17 -7.33 2.76
CA GLU A 3 -11.33 -7.27 4.23
C GLU A 3 -10.23 -8.03 4.98
N LYS A 4 -9.89 -9.24 4.54
CA LYS A 4 -8.79 -10.03 5.14
C LYS A 4 -7.43 -9.35 4.98
N ALA A 5 -7.20 -8.68 3.86
CA ALA A 5 -5.97 -7.92 3.66
C ALA A 5 -5.96 -6.63 4.50
N LEU A 6 -7.12 -6.02 4.73
CA LEU A 6 -7.23 -4.84 5.59
C LEU A 6 -6.92 -5.16 7.05
N GLU A 7 -7.29 -6.34 7.53
CA GLU A 7 -6.96 -6.84 8.88
C GLU A 7 -5.46 -7.03 9.12
N ILE A 8 -4.65 -7.18 8.06
CA ILE A 8 -3.19 -7.24 8.17
C ILE A 8 -2.59 -5.85 8.44
N LEU A 9 -3.26 -4.78 7.98
CA LEU A 9 -2.78 -3.43 8.20
C LEU A 9 -2.99 -3.02 9.68
N PRO A 10 -2.12 -2.16 10.25
CA PRO A 10 -2.22 -1.76 11.66
C PRO A 10 -3.49 -0.97 12.04
N GLY A 11 -4.34 -0.61 11.08
CA GLY A 11 -5.55 0.20 11.32
C GLY A 11 -5.30 1.63 11.82
N ALA A 12 -4.03 2.06 11.91
CA ALA A 12 -3.65 3.32 12.55
C ALA A 12 -4.06 4.59 11.76
N ASN A 13 -4.38 4.47 10.47
CA ASN A 13 -4.80 5.59 9.60
C ASN A 13 -3.86 6.81 9.69
N CYS A 14 -2.55 6.56 9.78
CA CYS A 14 -1.56 7.58 10.12
C CYS A 14 -1.07 8.44 8.93
N GLY A 15 -1.42 8.10 7.68
CA GLY A 15 -0.96 8.84 6.50
C GLY A 15 0.50 8.64 6.10
N ALA A 16 1.27 7.81 6.81
CA ALA A 16 2.71 7.67 6.60
C ALA A 16 3.10 7.15 5.20
N CYS A 17 2.23 6.34 4.59
CA CYS A 17 2.35 5.81 3.23
C CYS A 17 1.78 6.74 2.14
N GLY A 18 1.31 7.94 2.50
CA GLY A 18 0.68 8.89 1.57
C GLY A 18 -0.85 8.77 1.44
N PHE A 19 -1.47 7.81 2.13
CA PHE A 19 -2.93 7.60 2.12
C PHE A 19 -3.52 7.82 3.53
N PRO A 20 -4.60 8.62 3.69
CA PRO A 20 -5.15 8.95 5.00
C PRO A 20 -5.83 7.78 5.72
N GLN A 21 -6.17 6.71 5.00
CA GLN A 21 -6.82 5.53 5.54
C GLN A 21 -6.10 4.26 5.08
N CYS A 22 -5.98 3.28 5.97
CA CYS A 22 -5.41 1.96 5.65
C CYS A 22 -6.16 1.29 4.49
N ALA A 23 -7.49 1.44 4.43
CA ALA A 23 -8.29 0.94 3.32
C ALA A 23 -7.94 1.61 1.97
N ALA A 24 -7.64 2.91 1.97
CA ALA A 24 -7.24 3.63 0.75
C ALA A 24 -5.85 3.18 0.28
N TYR A 25 -4.91 2.95 1.21
CA TYR A 25 -3.62 2.35 0.90
C TYR A 25 -3.76 0.95 0.29
N LEU A 26 -4.57 0.07 0.91
CA LEU A 26 -4.80 -1.28 0.40
C LEU A 26 -5.42 -1.28 -1.01
N ALA A 27 -6.41 -0.40 -1.25
CA ALA A 27 -7.01 -0.26 -2.58
C ALA A 27 -5.95 0.14 -3.62
N ALA A 28 -5.09 1.10 -3.29
CA ALA A 28 -4.00 1.51 -4.18
C ALA A 28 -2.97 0.38 -4.44
N ILE A 29 -2.68 -0.48 -3.45
CA ILE A 29 -1.84 -1.67 -3.66
C ILE A 29 -2.49 -2.60 -4.68
N MET A 30 -3.76 -2.94 -4.47
CA MET A 30 -4.49 -3.89 -5.34
C MET A 30 -4.72 -3.35 -6.76
N GLU A 31 -4.75 -2.03 -6.92
CA GLU A 31 -4.80 -1.35 -8.22
C GLU A 31 -3.43 -1.20 -8.89
N GLY A 32 -2.35 -1.63 -8.25
CA GLY A 32 -0.99 -1.46 -8.77
C GLY A 32 -0.60 0.01 -8.89
N LYS A 33 -0.98 0.84 -7.92
CA LYS A 33 -0.66 2.28 -7.85
C LYS A 33 0.40 2.64 -6.81
N VAL A 34 0.70 1.74 -5.88
CA VAL A 34 1.71 1.93 -4.84
C VAL A 34 2.35 0.60 -4.46
N SER A 35 3.61 0.63 -4.04
CA SER A 35 4.30 -0.53 -3.48
C SER A 35 3.66 -1.02 -2.18
N ILE A 36 3.72 -2.33 -1.96
CA ILE A 36 3.13 -3.01 -0.79
C ILE A 36 3.89 -2.74 0.53
N ASN A 37 5.13 -2.23 0.43
CA ASN A 37 6.08 -2.01 1.52
C ASN A 37 6.12 -0.56 2.07
N GLU A 38 5.16 0.29 1.73
CA GLU A 38 5.12 1.71 2.15
C GLU A 38 4.51 1.93 3.54
N CYS A 39 3.95 0.88 4.17
CA CYS A 39 3.36 0.99 5.50
C CYS A 39 4.44 1.11 6.59
N LYS A 40 4.88 2.34 6.90
CA LYS A 40 5.89 2.59 7.95
C LYS A 40 5.63 1.93 9.31
N PRO A 41 4.41 2.03 9.91
CA PRO A 41 4.15 1.36 11.19
C PRO A 41 4.04 -0.16 11.07
N GLY A 42 3.69 -0.69 9.89
CA GLY A 42 3.57 -2.12 9.64
C GLY A 42 4.88 -2.81 9.28
N GLY A 43 5.82 -2.06 8.68
CA GLY A 43 7.13 -2.54 8.29
C GLY A 43 7.09 -3.73 7.33
N ALA A 44 8.19 -4.50 7.34
CA ALA A 44 8.35 -5.67 6.48
C ALA A 44 7.34 -6.79 6.80
N GLU A 45 6.94 -6.97 8.06
CA GLU A 45 5.99 -8.01 8.45
C GLU A 45 4.62 -7.84 7.76
N VAL A 46 4.12 -6.60 7.70
CA VAL A 46 2.88 -6.29 6.97
C VAL A 46 3.06 -6.50 5.46
N ALA A 47 4.21 -6.12 4.91
CA ALA A 47 4.50 -6.32 3.50
C ALA A 47 4.49 -7.81 3.11
N GLU A 48 5.17 -8.67 3.89
CA GLU A 48 5.24 -10.12 3.69
C GLU A 48 3.87 -10.79 3.79
N LYS A 49 3.08 -10.44 4.80
CA LYS A 49 1.73 -10.98 4.98
C LYS A 49 0.80 -10.57 3.83
N LEU A 50 0.88 -9.31 3.41
CA LEU A 50 0.07 -8.81 2.29
C LEU A 50 0.51 -9.42 0.96
N SER A 51 1.81 -9.56 0.69
CA SER A 51 2.32 -10.15 -0.55
C SER A 51 1.91 -11.62 -0.66
N GLY A 52 2.04 -12.38 0.43
CA GLY A 52 1.59 -13.77 0.52
C GLY A 52 0.08 -13.94 0.33
N LEU A 53 -0.73 -13.02 0.88
CA LEU A 53 -2.19 -13.08 0.73
C LEU A 53 -2.64 -12.65 -0.68
N LEU A 54 -2.08 -11.56 -1.21
CA LEU A 54 -2.51 -10.95 -2.48
C LEU A 54 -1.85 -11.58 -3.71
N GLY A 55 -0.76 -12.34 -3.53
CA GLY A 55 0.03 -12.88 -4.65
C GLY A 55 0.75 -11.79 -5.44
N ILE A 56 1.08 -10.67 -4.79
CA ILE A 56 1.78 -9.53 -5.40
C ILE A 56 3.25 -9.60 -4.96
N GLU A 57 4.19 -9.69 -5.91
CA GLU A 57 5.61 -9.61 -5.57
C GLU A 57 5.96 -8.25 -4.96
N GLU A 58 6.88 -8.26 -3.99
CA GLU A 58 7.31 -7.05 -3.27
C GLU A 58 7.96 -6.00 -4.20
N ALA A 59 8.41 -6.44 -5.39
CA ALA A 59 9.07 -5.63 -6.38
C ALA A 59 8.24 -5.57 -7.68
N ALA A 60 7.40 -4.54 -7.80
CA ALA A 60 7.22 -3.71 -9.01
C ALA A 60 5.86 -2.99 -8.99
N VAL A 61 5.75 -1.90 -8.23
CA VAL A 61 4.78 -0.83 -8.52
C VAL A 61 5.40 0.52 -8.18
N LEU A 62 5.24 1.49 -9.09
CA LEU A 62 5.81 2.83 -9.00
C LEU A 62 5.37 3.55 -7.73
N SER A 63 6.31 4.09 -6.96
CA SER A 63 6.03 5.13 -5.97
C SER A 63 7.14 6.17 -6.01
N PRO A 64 6.95 7.32 -6.69
CA PRO A 64 7.76 8.50 -6.44
C PRO A 64 7.15 9.38 -5.34
N ARG A 65 6.37 8.80 -4.40
CA ARG A 65 5.57 9.50 -3.37
C ARG A 65 4.47 10.35 -4.01
N TRP A 66 3.34 9.71 -4.28
CA TRP A 66 2.09 10.28 -4.80
C TRP A 66 1.60 11.52 -4.01
N PRO A 67 1.48 12.69 -4.65
CA PRO A 67 0.32 13.59 -4.48
C PRO A 67 -0.45 13.74 -5.80
N GLY A 68 -0.36 12.73 -6.68
CA GLY A 68 -0.46 12.99 -8.09
C GLY A 68 -1.38 12.09 -8.89
N PHE A 69 -2.51 12.68 -9.27
CA PHE A 69 -2.70 12.97 -10.70
C PHE A 69 -1.66 14.03 -11.19
N SER A 70 -0.39 13.86 -10.85
CA SER A 70 0.72 14.79 -11.08
C SER A 70 1.98 13.97 -11.34
N ALA A 71 1.82 13.04 -12.28
CA ALA A 71 2.88 12.51 -13.13
C ALA A 71 2.29 12.19 -14.52
N VAL A 72 1.38 13.03 -15.01
CA VAL A 72 1.21 13.24 -16.44
C VAL A 72 1.72 14.65 -16.73
N VAL A 73 2.86 14.68 -17.44
CA VAL A 73 3.58 15.81 -18.08
C VAL A 73 4.11 16.89 -17.11
N GLU A 74 5.39 17.25 -17.05
CA GLU A 74 6.55 17.20 -17.97
C GLU A 74 7.75 16.41 -17.40
#